data_AF-A0A957EV23-F1
#
_entry.id   AF-A0A957EV23-F1
#
_cell.length_a   1.000
_cell.length_b   1.000
_cell.length_c   1.000
_cell.angle_alpha   90.00
_cell.angle_beta   90.00
_cell.angle_gamma   90.00
#
_symmetry.space_group_name_H-M   'P 1'
#
loop_
_entity.id
_entity.type
_entity.pdbx_description
1 polymer ?
#
loop_
_entity_poly.entity_id
_entity_poly.type
_entity_poly.pdbx_seq_one_letter_code
_entity_poly.pdbx_strand_id
1 'polypeptide(L)'
;MPEQLFRQAQKLVKQGQLEEARGLLLRYVAQEEENELAWLLLSDLVESREDKLIALENALTINPNLIRAQNRLVQLRGERQQTVAEKFKQGETAVKVGLRVEAMRLLQEVVQAEPNHEQAWLLLSQIVTAVEDKIIALEAAQRANPRNEQTAHQLTQLRQNHSSDLAVGTAYEAHGELQKALAAYTFAAGHAPVAADRLIAQKKLDELRQQLGGKEIKTTSPAMTLLRFMIGPPLIYTILSLLQNGLSLNQLPPRFFWELLTVWFGTVLFIAANQKPHGQEETLFGPEILEDWRLRGLLTLLGLLLVLVPFVFVLWGGVGQFLVWKTAVFP
;
A
#
# COMPACT_ATOMS: atom_id res chain seq x y z
N MET A 1 -19.58 -19.73 49.02
CA MET A 1 -19.86 -20.40 47.73
C MET A 1 -18.61 -20.90 47.01
N PRO A 2 -17.48 -20.16 46.94
CA PRO A 2 -16.28 -20.61 46.22
C PRO A 2 -15.73 -21.95 46.72
N GLU A 3 -15.69 -22.15 48.04
CA GLU A 3 -15.19 -23.38 48.65
C GLU A 3 -15.97 -24.65 48.22
N GLN A 4 -17.28 -24.52 47.93
CA GLN A 4 -18.09 -25.62 47.41
C GLN A 4 -17.69 -25.98 45.97
N LEU A 5 -17.38 -24.98 45.14
CA LEU A 5 -16.90 -25.19 43.76
C LEU A 5 -15.59 -25.97 43.77
N PHE A 6 -14.65 -25.60 44.65
CA PHE A 6 -13.37 -26.29 44.75
C PHE A 6 -13.52 -27.75 45.22
N ARG A 7 -14.32 -28.00 46.26
CA ARG A 7 -14.60 -29.38 46.72
C ARG A 7 -15.28 -30.22 45.64
N GLN A 8 -16.20 -29.63 44.88
CA GLN A 8 -16.87 -30.31 43.78
C GLN A 8 -15.88 -30.63 42.65
N ALA A 9 -15.02 -29.68 42.28
CA ALA A 9 -13.97 -29.91 41.29
C ALA A 9 -13.05 -31.07 41.71
N GLN A 10 -12.59 -31.10 42.96
CA GLN A 10 -11.76 -32.21 43.47
C GLN A 10 -12.47 -33.56 43.38
N LYS A 11 -13.79 -33.61 43.64
CA LYS A 11 -14.57 -34.83 43.49
C LYS A 11 -14.63 -35.29 42.03
N LEU A 12 -14.87 -34.37 41.10
CA LEU A 12 -14.91 -34.67 39.66
C LEU A 12 -13.54 -35.16 39.14
N VAL A 13 -12.43 -34.58 39.60
CA VAL A 13 -11.07 -35.07 39.29
C VAL A 13 -10.91 -36.53 39.73
N LYS A 14 -11.32 -36.87 40.97
CA LYS A 14 -11.27 -38.25 41.48
C LYS A 14 -12.18 -39.21 40.70
N GLN A 15 -13.26 -38.71 40.12
CA GLN A 15 -14.20 -39.48 39.30
C GLN A 15 -13.78 -39.57 37.82
N GLY A 16 -12.68 -38.93 37.42
CA GLY A 16 -12.20 -38.92 36.03
C GLY A 16 -12.97 -37.96 35.11
N GLN A 17 -13.87 -37.13 35.64
CA GLN A 17 -14.63 -36.13 34.88
C GLN A 17 -13.81 -34.84 34.70
N LEU A 18 -12.71 -34.94 33.93
CA LEU A 18 -11.67 -33.91 33.85
C LEU A 18 -12.16 -32.59 33.22
N GLU A 19 -13.00 -32.66 32.19
CA GLU A 19 -13.56 -31.49 31.51
C GLU A 19 -14.45 -30.63 32.43
N GLU A 20 -15.37 -31.28 33.13
CA GLU A 20 -16.24 -30.62 34.10
C GLU A 20 -15.44 -30.06 35.28
N ALA A 21 -14.45 -30.83 35.77
CA ALA A 21 -13.53 -30.39 36.81
C ALA A 21 -12.73 -29.15 36.38
N ARG A 22 -12.22 -29.12 35.15
CA ARG A 22 -11.51 -27.98 34.58
C ARG A 22 -12.40 -26.74 34.53
N GLY A 23 -13.62 -26.88 34.04
CA GLY A 23 -14.59 -25.78 33.99
C GLY A 23 -14.89 -25.20 35.38
N LEU A 24 -15.01 -26.04 36.41
CA LEU A 24 -15.19 -25.60 37.79
C LEU A 24 -13.93 -24.94 38.37
N LEU A 25 -12.74 -25.49 38.12
CA LEU A 25 -11.50 -24.89 38.58
C LEU A 25 -11.25 -23.52 37.94
N LEU A 26 -11.52 -23.35 36.64
CA LEU A 26 -11.39 -22.05 35.98
C LEU A 26 -12.30 -20.97 36.61
N ARG A 27 -13.55 -21.33 36.92
CA ARG A 27 -14.47 -20.41 37.63
C ARG A 27 -14.01 -20.14 39.06
N TYR A 28 -13.45 -21.14 39.72
CA TYR A 28 -12.96 -21.02 41.09
C TYR A 28 -11.74 -20.10 41.16
N VAL A 29 -10.72 -20.32 40.33
CA VAL A 29 -9.51 -19.48 40.34
C VAL A 29 -9.81 -18.05 39.88
N ALA A 30 -10.85 -17.81 39.08
CA ALA A 30 -11.30 -16.46 38.73
C ALA A 30 -11.98 -15.73 39.90
N GLN A 31 -12.39 -16.43 40.96
CA GLN A 31 -12.96 -15.85 42.18
C GLN A 31 -11.95 -15.82 43.32
N GLU A 32 -11.10 -16.84 43.41
CA GLU A 32 -10.12 -17.09 44.47
C GLU A 32 -8.74 -17.31 43.84
N GLU A 33 -8.12 -16.22 43.38
CA GLU A 33 -6.84 -16.25 42.69
C GLU A 33 -5.67 -16.67 43.61
N GLU A 34 -5.83 -16.57 44.93
CA GLU A 34 -4.77 -16.86 45.92
C GLU A 34 -4.70 -18.35 46.34
N ASN A 35 -5.47 -19.25 45.72
CA ASN A 35 -5.43 -20.68 46.07
C ASN A 35 -4.41 -21.45 45.20
N GLU A 36 -3.22 -21.70 45.75
CA GLU A 36 -2.13 -22.39 45.04
C GLU A 36 -2.47 -23.85 44.66
N LEU A 37 -3.30 -24.52 45.47
CA LEU A 37 -3.70 -25.91 45.20
C LEU A 37 -4.68 -26.00 44.04
N ALA A 38 -5.56 -25.00 43.89
CA ALA A 38 -6.45 -24.91 42.75
C ALA A 38 -5.70 -24.66 41.45
N TRP A 39 -4.71 -23.76 41.46
CA TRP A 39 -3.81 -23.54 40.32
C TRP A 39 -2.99 -24.79 39.98
N LEU A 40 -2.44 -25.47 40.98
CA LEU A 40 -1.73 -26.73 40.77
C LEU A 40 -2.63 -27.81 40.16
N LEU A 41 -3.85 -28.00 40.68
CA LEU A 41 -4.81 -28.94 40.11
C LEU A 41 -5.21 -28.56 38.69
N LEU A 42 -5.41 -27.27 38.42
CA LEU A 42 -5.74 -26.77 37.09
C LEU A 42 -4.62 -27.08 36.09
N SER A 43 -3.35 -26.99 36.50
CA SER A 43 -2.21 -27.34 35.65
C SER A 43 -2.19 -28.81 35.19
N ASP A 44 -2.84 -29.71 35.93
CA ASP A 44 -2.96 -31.12 35.54
C ASP A 44 -4.13 -31.35 34.57
N LEU A 45 -5.10 -30.43 34.48
CA LEU A 45 -6.33 -30.58 33.69
C LEU A 45 -6.36 -29.77 32.38
N VAL A 46 -5.59 -28.69 32.30
CA VAL A 46 -5.48 -27.91 31.06
C VAL A 46 -4.71 -28.69 30.00
N GLU A 47 -5.11 -28.55 28.74
CA GLU A 47 -4.54 -29.33 27.63
C GLU A 47 -3.24 -28.71 27.12
N SER A 48 -3.25 -27.40 26.88
CA SER A 48 -2.13 -26.70 26.30
C SER A 48 -0.97 -26.62 27.28
N ARG A 49 0.25 -26.79 26.77
CA ARG A 49 1.47 -26.75 27.56
C ARG A 49 1.68 -25.36 28.17
N GLU A 50 1.34 -24.32 27.42
CA GLU A 50 1.39 -22.93 27.83
C GLU A 50 0.48 -22.69 29.03
N ASP A 51 -0.75 -23.19 29.01
CA ASP A 51 -1.68 -23.07 30.14
C ASP A 51 -1.18 -23.83 31.36
N LYS A 52 -0.53 -25.01 31.17
CA LYS A 52 0.10 -25.74 32.29
C LYS A 52 1.18 -24.91 32.95
N LEU A 53 2.03 -24.26 32.14
CA LEU A 53 3.11 -23.39 32.65
C LEU A 53 2.54 -22.20 33.40
N ILE A 54 1.54 -21.50 32.84
CA ILE A 54 0.89 -20.36 33.48
C ILE A 54 0.27 -20.77 34.83
N ALA A 55 -0.46 -21.89 34.87
CA ALA A 55 -1.07 -22.37 36.10
C ALA A 55 -0.02 -22.75 37.17
N LEU A 56 1.10 -23.38 36.78
CA LEU A 56 2.20 -23.69 37.70
C LEU A 56 2.92 -22.44 38.19
N GLU A 57 3.13 -21.45 37.32
CA GLU A 57 3.76 -20.17 37.67
C GLU A 57 2.88 -19.39 38.66
N ASN A 58 1.57 -19.32 38.42
CA ASN A 58 0.62 -18.72 39.36
C ASN A 58 0.65 -19.42 40.73
N ALA A 59 0.65 -20.76 40.76
CA ALA A 59 0.76 -21.53 42.00
C ALA A 59 2.07 -21.21 42.77
N LEU A 60 3.19 -21.04 42.07
CA LEU A 60 4.48 -20.73 42.66
C LEU A 60 4.62 -19.26 43.06
N THR A 61 3.92 -18.33 42.39
CA THR A 61 3.83 -16.93 42.82
C THR A 61 3.16 -16.82 44.19
N ILE A 62 2.11 -17.62 44.42
CA ILE A 62 1.40 -17.68 45.70
C ILE A 62 2.23 -18.41 46.75
N ASN A 63 2.74 -19.60 46.41
CA ASN A 63 3.53 -20.43 47.30
C ASN A 63 4.82 -20.92 46.61
N PRO A 64 5.94 -20.18 46.75
CA PRO A 64 7.21 -20.53 46.14
C PRO A 64 7.76 -21.89 46.59
N ASN A 65 7.34 -22.41 47.75
CA ASN A 65 7.82 -23.66 48.33
C ASN A 65 6.99 -24.88 47.92
N LEU A 66 6.06 -24.74 46.97
CA LEU A 66 5.23 -25.83 46.49
C LEU A 66 6.05 -26.80 45.62
N ILE A 67 6.72 -27.77 46.28
CA ILE A 67 7.67 -28.72 45.67
C ILE A 67 7.09 -29.42 44.43
N ARG A 68 5.81 -29.83 44.48
CA ARG A 68 5.16 -30.50 43.35
C ARG A 68 5.07 -29.60 42.11
N ALA A 69 4.77 -28.31 42.29
CA ALA A 69 4.72 -27.36 41.18
C ALA A 69 6.11 -27.09 40.60
N GLN A 70 7.12 -26.93 41.47
CA GLN A 70 8.52 -26.76 41.03
C GLN A 70 9.00 -27.94 40.18
N ASN A 71 8.82 -29.17 40.68
CA ASN A 71 9.23 -30.39 39.97
C ASN A 71 8.53 -30.50 38.61
N ARG A 72 7.23 -30.20 38.55
CA ARG A 72 6.46 -30.26 37.31
C ARG A 72 6.92 -29.20 36.30
N LEU A 73 7.22 -28.00 36.76
CA LEU A 73 7.72 -26.91 35.93
C LEU A 73 9.12 -27.23 35.37
N VAL A 74 10.02 -27.79 36.19
CA VAL A 74 11.33 -28.28 35.74
C VAL A 74 11.17 -29.39 34.70
N GLN A 75 10.30 -30.37 34.95
CA GLN A 75 10.03 -31.45 33.99
C GLN A 75 9.55 -30.91 32.65
N LEU A 76 8.51 -30.06 32.66
CA LEU A 76 7.98 -29.47 31.43
C LEU A 76 9.09 -28.72 30.70
N ARG A 77 9.82 -27.84 31.38
CA ARG A 77 10.94 -27.10 30.74
C ARG A 77 11.99 -28.04 30.14
N GLY A 78 12.35 -29.14 30.81
CA GLY A 78 13.24 -30.16 30.29
C GLY A 78 12.71 -30.86 29.03
N GLU A 79 11.43 -31.24 29.01
CA GLU A 79 10.76 -31.80 27.84
C GLU A 79 10.80 -30.80 26.65
N ARG A 80 10.68 -29.48 26.91
CA ARG A 80 10.85 -28.46 25.85
C ARG A 80 12.22 -28.54 25.22
N GLN A 81 13.25 -28.51 26.06
CA GLN A 81 14.64 -28.43 25.62
C GLN A 81 15.01 -29.68 24.82
N GLN A 82 14.52 -30.86 25.25
CA GLN A 82 14.68 -32.10 24.49
C GLN A 82 14.02 -32.02 23.11
N THR A 83 12.76 -31.59 23.03
CA THR A 83 12.06 -31.42 21.75
C THR A 83 12.76 -30.42 20.82
N VAL A 84 13.24 -29.29 21.36
CA VAL A 84 13.97 -28.28 20.59
C VAL A 84 15.30 -28.85 20.09
N ALA A 85 16.05 -29.55 20.93
CA ALA A 85 17.31 -30.19 20.56
C ALA A 85 17.12 -31.28 19.48
N GLU A 86 16.03 -32.06 19.55
CA GLU A 86 15.68 -33.05 18.53
C GLU A 86 15.34 -32.38 17.20
N LYS A 87 14.48 -31.35 17.22
CA LYS A 87 14.14 -30.58 16.00
C LYS A 87 15.35 -29.91 15.40
N PHE A 88 16.27 -29.39 16.22
CA PHE A 88 17.53 -28.82 15.75
C PHE A 88 18.39 -29.86 15.03
N LYS A 89 18.57 -31.05 15.62
CA LYS A 89 19.31 -32.15 14.99
C LYS A 89 18.66 -32.60 13.67
N GLN A 90 17.34 -32.67 13.61
CA GLN A 90 16.61 -32.99 12.38
C GLN A 90 16.74 -31.89 11.33
N GLY A 91 16.71 -30.62 11.75
CA GLY A 91 16.94 -29.48 10.88
C GLY A 91 18.36 -29.52 10.29
N GLU A 92 19.37 -29.77 11.12
CA GLU A 92 20.77 -29.90 10.70
C GLU A 92 20.97 -31.04 9.69
N THR A 93 20.36 -32.21 9.91
CA THR A 93 20.44 -33.32 8.96
C THR A 93 19.72 -32.98 7.66
N ALA A 94 18.57 -32.32 7.72
CA ALA A 94 17.85 -31.85 6.53
C ALA A 94 18.66 -30.83 5.72
N VAL A 95 19.42 -29.93 6.37
CA VAL A 95 20.37 -29.05 5.67
C VAL A 95 21.44 -29.86 4.94
N LYS A 96 22.05 -30.85 5.61
CA LYS A 96 23.11 -31.69 5.03
C LYS A 96 22.64 -32.52 3.83
N VAL A 97 21.40 -32.98 3.85
CA VAL A 97 20.79 -33.78 2.76
C VAL A 97 20.20 -32.88 1.66
N GLY A 98 20.10 -31.57 1.87
CA GLY A 98 19.56 -30.62 0.89
C GLY A 98 18.03 -30.48 0.91
N LEU A 99 17.35 -31.00 1.95
CA LEU A 99 15.90 -30.87 2.16
C LEU A 99 15.56 -29.48 2.70
N ARG A 100 15.73 -28.47 1.86
CA ARG A 100 15.69 -27.04 2.24
C ARG A 100 14.40 -26.59 2.93
N VAL A 101 13.24 -27.00 2.40
CA VAL A 101 11.93 -26.58 2.94
C VAL A 101 11.72 -27.15 4.34
N GLU A 102 12.03 -28.44 4.52
CA GLU A 102 11.90 -29.11 5.81
C GLU A 102 12.92 -28.60 6.83
N ALA A 103 14.17 -28.39 6.39
CA ALA A 103 15.19 -27.76 7.23
C ALA A 103 14.75 -26.37 7.71
N MET A 104 14.19 -25.55 6.82
CA MET A 104 13.72 -24.21 7.16
C MET A 104 12.57 -24.25 8.15
N ARG A 105 11.58 -25.12 7.95
CA ARG A 105 10.46 -25.32 8.89
C ARG A 105 10.96 -25.72 10.28
N LEU A 106 11.81 -26.75 10.36
CA LEU A 106 12.35 -27.26 11.62
C LEU A 106 13.20 -26.22 12.35
N LEU A 107 14.09 -25.52 11.64
CA LEU A 107 14.94 -24.50 12.24
C LEU A 107 14.15 -23.25 12.65
N GLN A 108 13.08 -22.88 11.92
CA GLN A 108 12.16 -21.81 12.33
C GLN A 108 11.46 -22.14 13.65
N GLU A 109 11.00 -23.39 13.83
CA GLU A 109 10.41 -23.82 15.11
C GLU A 109 11.42 -23.78 16.26
N VAL A 110 12.69 -24.12 16.00
CA VAL A 110 13.78 -24.02 16.99
C VAL A 110 13.99 -22.57 17.42
N VAL A 111 14.14 -21.64 16.47
CA VAL A 111 14.41 -20.22 16.81
C VAL A 111 13.20 -19.49 17.38
N GLN A 112 11.98 -19.94 17.07
CA GLN A 112 10.78 -19.45 17.75
C GLN A 112 10.74 -19.92 19.21
N ALA A 113 11.14 -21.17 19.47
CA ALA A 113 11.20 -21.70 20.82
C ALA A 113 12.37 -21.13 21.63
N GLU A 114 13.52 -20.90 21.00
CA GLU A 114 14.75 -20.38 21.59
C GLU A 114 15.36 -19.28 20.70
N PRO A 115 14.92 -18.02 20.86
CA PRO A 115 15.38 -16.90 20.02
C PRO A 115 16.89 -16.65 20.08
N ASN A 116 17.57 -17.11 21.14
CA ASN A 116 19.01 -16.98 21.33
C ASN A 116 19.81 -18.20 20.82
N HIS A 117 19.19 -19.10 20.03
CA HIS A 117 19.88 -20.26 19.48
C HIS A 117 20.74 -19.90 18.25
N GLU A 118 21.96 -19.42 18.48
CA GLU A 118 22.90 -18.94 17.45
C GLU A 118 23.03 -19.91 16.26
N GLN A 119 23.32 -21.19 16.50
CA GLN A 119 23.59 -22.15 15.43
C GLN A 119 22.39 -22.38 14.50
N ALA A 120 21.16 -22.30 15.02
CA ALA A 120 19.95 -22.46 14.23
C ALA A 120 19.75 -21.26 13.31
N TRP A 121 20.03 -20.05 13.80
CA TRP A 121 20.06 -18.83 12.99
C TRP A 121 21.13 -18.86 11.90
N LEU A 122 22.34 -19.36 12.21
CA LEU A 122 23.40 -19.51 11.21
C LEU A 122 23.05 -20.55 10.13
N LEU A 123 22.42 -21.67 10.51
CA LEU A 123 21.94 -22.63 9.52
C LEU A 123 20.81 -22.04 8.66
N LEU A 124 19.89 -21.27 9.26
CA LEU A 124 18.86 -20.54 8.53
C LEU A 124 19.48 -19.57 7.51
N SER A 125 20.49 -18.79 7.89
CA SER A 125 21.15 -17.85 6.97
C SER A 125 21.85 -18.54 5.79
N GLN A 126 22.27 -19.79 5.94
CA GLN A 126 22.85 -20.58 4.84
C GLN A 126 21.78 -21.09 3.87
N ILE A 127 20.62 -21.48 4.40
CA ILE A 127 19.56 -22.09 3.60
C ILE A 127 18.51 -21.13 3.09
N VAL A 128 18.42 -19.87 3.51
CA VAL A 128 17.47 -18.91 2.90
C VAL A 128 18.02 -18.38 1.57
N THR A 129 17.15 -18.13 0.59
CA THR A 129 17.57 -17.65 -0.75
C THR A 129 17.77 -16.15 -0.76
N ALA A 130 16.78 -15.45 -0.19
CA ALA A 130 16.66 -14.01 -0.17
C ALA A 130 17.78 -13.42 0.68
N VAL A 131 18.49 -12.42 0.17
CA VAL A 131 19.62 -11.79 0.89
C VAL A 131 19.10 -11.12 2.17
N GLU A 132 17.85 -10.66 2.14
CA GLU A 132 17.08 -10.07 3.24
C GLU A 132 17.03 -11.05 4.41
N ASP A 133 16.55 -12.26 4.14
CA ASP A 133 16.36 -13.31 5.13
C ASP A 133 17.72 -13.77 5.67
N LYS A 134 18.76 -13.75 4.84
CA LYS A 134 20.14 -14.03 5.28
C LYS A 134 20.62 -12.98 6.28
N ILE A 135 20.42 -11.70 5.97
CA ILE A 135 20.79 -10.58 6.85
C ILE A 135 20.03 -10.68 8.18
N ILE A 136 18.71 -10.88 8.15
CA ILE A 136 17.88 -11.03 9.34
C ILE A 136 18.35 -12.20 10.21
N ALA A 137 18.63 -13.35 9.59
CA ALA A 137 19.11 -14.53 10.30
C ALA A 137 20.51 -14.30 10.91
N LEU A 138 21.44 -13.64 10.18
CA LEU A 138 22.76 -13.30 10.69
C LEU A 138 22.72 -12.25 11.81
N GLU A 139 21.82 -11.26 11.73
CA GLU A 139 21.60 -10.30 12.82
C GLU A 139 21.05 -10.98 14.07
N ALA A 140 20.14 -11.94 13.91
CA ALA A 140 19.63 -12.73 15.01
C ALA A 140 20.72 -13.61 15.63
N ALA A 141 21.55 -14.25 14.81
CA ALA A 141 22.72 -15.00 15.26
C ALA A 141 23.72 -14.10 16.02
N GLN A 142 23.97 -12.88 15.53
CA GLN A 142 24.85 -11.92 16.21
C GLN A 142 24.26 -11.43 17.53
N ARG A 143 22.93 -11.23 17.61
CA ARG A 143 22.26 -10.92 18.88
C ARG A 143 22.38 -12.06 19.89
N ALA A 144 22.26 -13.30 19.41
CA ALA A 144 22.42 -14.50 20.23
C ALA A 144 23.86 -14.64 20.77
N ASN A 145 24.87 -14.38 19.92
CA ASN A 145 26.27 -14.40 20.30
C ASN A 145 27.05 -13.22 19.70
N PRO A 146 27.14 -12.09 20.42
CA PRO A 146 27.84 -10.90 19.95
C PRO A 146 29.35 -11.08 19.77
N ARG A 147 29.92 -12.17 20.32
CA ARG A 147 31.36 -12.47 20.24
C ARG A 147 31.74 -13.24 18.97
N ASN A 148 30.77 -13.67 18.15
CA ASN A 148 31.06 -14.33 16.90
C ASN A 148 31.50 -13.32 15.82
N GLU A 149 32.81 -13.11 15.71
CA GLU A 149 33.41 -12.21 14.71
C GLU A 149 33.10 -12.64 13.28
N GLN A 150 32.96 -13.95 13.01
CA GLN A 150 32.65 -14.44 11.67
C GLN A 150 31.25 -13.99 11.21
N THR A 151 30.25 -14.09 12.08
CA THR A 151 28.89 -13.62 11.80
C THR A 151 28.89 -12.10 11.55
N ALA A 152 29.63 -11.34 12.36
CA ALA A 152 29.75 -9.90 12.19
C ALA A 152 30.40 -9.52 10.85
N HIS A 153 31.47 -10.21 10.46
CA HIS A 153 32.13 -10.01 9.18
C HIS A 153 31.21 -10.37 8.00
N GLN A 154 30.54 -11.53 8.04
CA GLN A 154 29.60 -11.94 6.99
C GLN A 154 28.45 -10.96 6.84
N LEU A 155 27.87 -10.49 7.96
CA LEU A 155 26.81 -9.49 7.96
C LEU A 155 27.28 -8.17 7.36
N THR A 156 28.48 -7.71 7.73
CA THR A 156 29.07 -6.47 7.21
C THR A 156 29.33 -6.56 5.70
N GLN A 157 29.90 -7.66 5.23
CA GLN A 157 30.12 -7.90 3.81
C GLN A 157 28.81 -7.93 3.03
N LEU A 158 27.79 -8.64 3.54
CA LEU A 158 26.48 -8.68 2.91
C LEU A 158 25.85 -7.29 2.86
N ARG A 159 25.90 -6.51 3.95
CA ARG A 159 25.37 -5.14 3.99
C ARG A 159 26.10 -4.19 3.04
N GLN A 160 27.42 -4.28 2.93
CA GLN A 160 28.23 -3.43 2.04
C GLN A 160 27.94 -3.74 0.57
N ASN A 161 27.92 -5.03 0.21
CA ASN A 161 27.56 -5.45 -1.15
C ASN A 161 26.12 -5.08 -1.49
N HIS A 162 25.23 -5.14 -0.49
CA HIS A 162 23.83 -4.78 -0.61
C HIS A 162 23.59 -3.26 -0.73
N SER A 163 24.33 -2.42 -0.01
CA SER A 163 24.15 -0.95 -0.04
C SER A 163 24.64 -0.28 -1.33
N SER A 164 25.38 -1.00 -2.17
CA SER A 164 25.98 -0.46 -3.40
C SER A 164 24.93 -0.01 -4.43
N ASP A 165 23.80 -0.71 -4.56
CA ASP A 165 22.87 -0.47 -5.68
C ASP A 165 22.05 0.81 -5.51
N LEU A 166 21.67 1.16 -4.28
CA LEU A 166 21.06 2.46 -3.96
C LEU A 166 22.09 3.59 -3.88
N ALA A 167 23.31 3.29 -3.42
CA ALA A 167 24.38 4.28 -3.25
C ALA A 167 24.74 4.95 -4.58
N VAL A 168 24.78 4.19 -5.69
CA VAL A 168 25.04 4.72 -7.03
C VAL A 168 23.98 5.76 -7.43
N GLY A 169 22.70 5.49 -7.18
CA GLY A 169 21.62 6.45 -7.43
C GLY A 169 21.77 7.73 -6.60
N THR A 170 22.08 7.59 -5.30
CA THR A 170 22.28 8.75 -4.41
C THR A 170 23.50 9.58 -4.80
N ALA A 171 24.57 8.94 -5.30
CA ALA A 171 25.77 9.63 -5.76
C ALA A 171 25.48 10.48 -7.00
N TYR A 172 24.73 9.96 -7.98
CA TYR A 172 24.33 10.76 -9.15
C TYR A 172 23.36 11.89 -8.79
N GLU A 173 22.46 11.68 -7.84
CA GLU A 173 21.57 12.72 -7.30
C GLU A 173 22.39 13.87 -6.68
N ALA A 174 23.40 13.55 -5.86
CA ALA A 174 24.28 14.52 -5.22
C ALA A 174 25.11 15.37 -6.21
N HIS A 175 25.45 14.81 -7.38
CA HIS A 175 26.16 15.52 -8.45
C HIS A 175 25.23 16.27 -9.41
N GLY A 176 23.91 16.25 -9.18
CA GLY A 176 22.92 16.88 -10.05
C GLY A 176 22.70 16.17 -11.40
N GLU A 177 23.24 14.96 -11.57
CA GLU A 177 23.11 14.17 -12.80
C GLU A 177 21.78 13.37 -12.79
N LEU A 178 20.66 14.08 -12.75
CA LEU A 178 19.33 13.50 -12.50
C LEU A 178 18.94 12.38 -13.47
N GLN A 179 19.35 12.45 -14.73
CA GLN A 179 19.09 11.40 -15.72
C GLN A 179 19.83 10.10 -15.41
N LYS A 180 21.09 10.19 -14.94
CA LYS A 180 21.87 9.02 -14.52
C LYS A 180 21.37 8.47 -13.18
N ALA A 181 20.94 9.35 -12.26
CA ALA A 181 20.29 8.95 -11.02
C ALA A 181 19.00 8.17 -11.31
N LEU A 182 18.18 8.63 -12.26
CA LEU A 182 16.95 7.96 -12.66
C LEU A 182 17.23 6.57 -13.25
N ALA A 183 18.24 6.44 -14.13
CA ALA A 183 18.68 5.14 -14.64
C ALA A 183 19.14 4.19 -13.51
N ALA A 184 19.96 4.68 -12.58
CA ALA A 184 20.44 3.90 -11.43
C ALA A 184 19.30 3.44 -10.50
N TYR A 185 18.36 4.33 -10.17
CA TYR A 185 17.20 3.96 -9.36
C TYR A 185 16.21 3.06 -10.11
N THR A 186 16.05 3.19 -11.44
CA THR A 186 15.26 2.22 -12.21
C THR A 186 15.88 0.83 -12.21
N PHE A 187 17.21 0.76 -12.30
CA PHE A 187 17.92 -0.51 -12.18
C PHE A 187 17.72 -1.11 -10.79
N ALA A 188 17.93 -0.32 -9.71
CA ALA A 188 17.69 -0.76 -8.34
C ALA A 188 16.23 -1.17 -8.10
N ALA A 189 15.24 -0.43 -8.61
CA ALA A 189 13.82 -0.79 -8.45
C ALA A 189 13.44 -2.13 -9.10
N GLY A 190 14.13 -2.52 -10.20
CA GLY A 190 13.88 -3.77 -10.91
C GLY A 190 14.75 -4.95 -10.46
N HIS A 191 15.97 -4.68 -10.01
CA HIS A 191 17.00 -5.70 -9.79
C HIS A 191 17.54 -5.72 -8.35
N ALA A 192 17.16 -4.77 -7.50
CA ALA A 192 17.59 -4.81 -6.10
C ALA A 192 16.99 -6.06 -5.43
N PRO A 193 17.82 -6.86 -4.77
CA PRO A 193 17.38 -8.08 -4.09
C PRO A 193 16.35 -7.76 -2.98
N VAL A 194 16.56 -6.67 -2.23
CA VAL A 194 15.69 -6.26 -1.11
C VAL A 194 14.43 -5.54 -1.59
N ALA A 195 13.26 -6.00 -1.13
CA ALA A 195 11.97 -5.38 -1.42
C ALA A 195 11.84 -3.96 -0.85
N ALA A 196 12.41 -3.70 0.33
CA ALA A 196 12.49 -2.36 0.92
C ALA A 196 13.34 -1.42 0.05
N ASP A 197 14.44 -1.88 -0.53
CA ASP A 197 15.28 -1.08 -1.42
C ASP A 197 14.62 -0.84 -2.76
N ARG A 198 13.85 -1.81 -3.28
CA ARG A 198 12.96 -1.58 -4.44
C ARG A 198 11.91 -0.52 -4.12
N LEU A 199 11.35 -0.52 -2.92
CA LEU A 199 10.38 0.49 -2.48
C LEU A 199 11.03 1.87 -2.30
N ILE A 200 12.22 1.93 -1.71
CA ILE A 200 13.01 3.17 -1.56
C ILE A 200 13.40 3.70 -2.94
N ALA A 201 13.87 2.84 -3.84
CA ALA A 201 14.18 3.18 -5.23
C ALA A 201 12.93 3.66 -5.98
N GLN A 202 11.78 3.01 -5.81
CA GLN A 202 10.51 3.45 -6.40
C GLN A 202 10.08 4.82 -5.88
N LYS A 203 10.14 5.04 -4.56
CA LYS A 203 9.84 6.34 -3.96
C LYS A 203 10.77 7.43 -4.51
N LYS A 204 12.07 7.15 -4.58
CA LYS A 204 13.07 8.05 -5.16
C LYS A 204 12.85 8.31 -6.65
N LEU A 205 12.41 7.31 -7.41
CA LEU A 205 12.02 7.47 -8.80
C LEU A 205 10.82 8.39 -8.95
N ASP A 206 9.81 8.25 -8.09
CA ASP A 206 8.62 9.09 -8.13
C ASP A 206 8.95 10.53 -7.75
N GLU A 207 9.79 10.74 -6.73
CA GLU A 207 10.34 12.06 -6.37
C GLU A 207 11.12 12.70 -7.54
N LEU A 208 12.04 11.95 -8.16
CA LEU A 208 12.83 12.41 -9.31
C LEU A 208 11.97 12.67 -10.55
N ARG A 209 10.97 11.82 -10.82
CA ARG A 209 10.00 12.02 -11.90
C ARG A 209 9.09 13.20 -11.64
N GLN A 210 8.78 13.52 -10.40
CA GLN A 210 8.04 14.74 -10.05
C GLN A 210 8.93 15.98 -10.20
N GLN A 211 10.21 15.91 -9.83
CA GLN A 211 11.17 16.99 -10.06
C GLN A 211 11.42 17.24 -11.55
N LEU A 212 11.53 16.17 -12.35
CA LEU A 212 11.69 16.24 -13.79
C LEU A 212 10.36 16.58 -14.49
N GLY A 213 9.24 16.04 -14.01
CA GLY A 213 7.87 16.28 -14.52
C GLY A 213 7.32 17.66 -14.15
N GLY A 214 7.85 18.29 -13.10
CA GLY A 214 7.68 19.72 -12.84
C GLY A 214 8.42 20.61 -13.85
N LYS A 215 9.34 20.03 -14.64
CA LYS A 215 10.03 20.68 -15.76
C LYS A 215 9.66 20.14 -17.14
N GLU A 216 9.01 18.98 -17.22
CA GLU A 216 8.48 18.40 -18.45
C GLU A 216 7.02 17.97 -18.28
N ILE A 217 6.15 18.91 -17.92
CA ILE A 217 4.85 18.90 -18.60
C ILE A 217 5.23 19.12 -20.07
N LYS A 218 4.94 18.15 -20.95
CA LYS A 218 4.79 18.49 -22.37
C LYS A 218 3.72 19.57 -22.42
N THR A 219 4.14 20.82 -22.30
CA THR A 219 3.32 21.96 -22.62
C THR A 219 3.00 21.74 -24.09
N THR A 220 1.83 21.20 -24.39
CA THR A 220 1.13 21.67 -25.59
C THR A 220 1.28 23.17 -25.51
N SER A 221 2.01 23.75 -26.47
CA SER A 221 2.35 25.17 -26.44
C SER A 221 1.08 25.92 -26.06
N PRO A 222 1.14 26.92 -25.15
CA PRO A 222 -0.06 27.69 -24.79
C PRO A 222 -0.86 28.08 -26.03
N ALA A 223 -0.16 28.41 -27.13
CA ALA A 223 -0.71 28.59 -28.47
C ALA A 223 -1.57 27.43 -29.01
N MET A 224 -1.18 26.15 -28.87
CA MET A 224 -2.00 25.01 -29.31
C MET A 224 -3.23 24.77 -28.44
N THR A 225 -3.13 25.02 -27.13
CA THR A 225 -4.30 24.96 -26.25
C THR A 225 -5.30 26.06 -26.63
N LEU A 226 -4.81 27.28 -26.89
CA LEU A 226 -5.61 28.41 -27.37
C LEU A 226 -6.27 28.11 -28.71
N LEU A 227 -5.49 27.61 -29.65
CA LEU A 227 -5.96 27.26 -30.98
C LEU A 227 -7.08 26.20 -30.90
N ARG A 228 -6.92 25.20 -30.04
CA ARG A 228 -7.94 24.17 -29.83
C ARG A 228 -9.24 24.75 -29.26
N PHE A 229 -9.15 25.68 -28.31
CA PHE A 229 -10.33 26.34 -27.75
C PHE A 229 -11.00 27.29 -28.75
N MET A 230 -10.22 27.99 -29.59
CA MET A 230 -10.76 28.88 -30.64
C MET A 230 -11.45 28.13 -31.77
N ILE A 231 -10.90 26.98 -32.18
CA ILE A 231 -11.44 26.20 -33.33
C ILE A 231 -12.59 25.28 -32.91
N GLY A 232 -12.61 24.80 -31.66
CA GLY A 232 -13.55 23.78 -31.18
C GLY A 232 -15.03 24.12 -31.44
N PRO A 233 -15.60 25.16 -30.82
CA PRO A 233 -17.02 25.47 -30.97
C PRO A 233 -17.46 25.77 -32.42
N PRO A 234 -16.73 26.59 -33.23
CA PRO A 234 -17.07 26.79 -34.64
C PRO A 234 -17.03 25.50 -35.48
N LEU A 235 -16.05 24.62 -35.22
CA LEU A 235 -15.94 23.34 -35.91
C LEU A 235 -17.12 22.43 -35.58
N ILE A 236 -17.48 22.31 -34.29
CA ILE A 236 -18.64 21.52 -33.85
C ILE A 236 -19.93 22.08 -34.47
N TYR A 237 -20.10 23.41 -34.47
CA TYR A 237 -21.24 24.08 -35.11
C TYR A 237 -21.37 23.74 -36.60
N THR A 238 -20.23 23.78 -37.31
CA THR A 238 -20.15 23.45 -38.74
C THR A 238 -20.53 22.00 -38.99
N ILE A 239 -19.98 21.06 -38.21
CA ILE A 239 -20.29 19.63 -38.34
C ILE A 239 -21.78 19.37 -38.07
N LEU A 240 -22.34 19.97 -37.02
CA LEU A 240 -23.76 19.81 -36.67
C LEU A 240 -24.67 20.34 -37.78
N SER A 241 -24.33 21.50 -38.34
CA SER A 241 -25.07 22.12 -39.44
C SER A 241 -24.99 21.27 -40.72
N LEU A 242 -23.82 20.71 -41.03
CA LEU A 242 -23.66 19.80 -42.18
C LEU A 242 -24.50 18.54 -42.01
N LEU A 243 -24.49 17.93 -40.81
CA LEU A 243 -25.28 16.72 -40.54
C LEU A 243 -26.78 16.95 -40.77
N GLN A 244 -27.31 18.12 -40.38
CA GLN A 244 -28.73 18.45 -40.59
C GLN A 244 -29.08 18.67 -42.07
N ASN A 245 -28.12 19.11 -42.89
CA ASN A 245 -28.33 19.33 -44.33
C ASN A 245 -27.82 18.14 -45.17
N GLY A 246 -27.80 16.93 -44.59
CA GLY A 246 -27.42 15.71 -45.30
C GLY A 246 -25.98 15.72 -45.84
N LEU A 247 -25.06 16.39 -45.13
CA LEU A 247 -23.64 16.57 -45.48
C LEU A 247 -23.40 17.31 -46.81
N SER A 248 -24.41 17.98 -47.35
CA SER A 248 -24.30 18.69 -48.62
C SER A 248 -23.93 20.16 -48.40
N LEU A 249 -22.68 20.53 -48.72
CA LEU A 249 -22.19 21.90 -48.55
C LEU A 249 -23.00 22.92 -49.38
N ASN A 250 -23.52 22.50 -50.54
CA ASN A 250 -24.27 23.37 -51.44
C ASN A 250 -25.68 23.72 -50.93
N GLN A 251 -26.18 23.02 -49.91
CA GLN A 251 -27.51 23.28 -49.32
C GLN A 251 -27.44 24.15 -48.06
N LEU A 252 -26.25 24.61 -47.66
CA LEU A 252 -26.12 25.47 -46.48
C LEU A 252 -26.82 26.82 -46.75
N PRO A 253 -27.78 27.22 -45.91
CA PRO A 253 -28.49 28.47 -46.12
C PRO A 253 -27.56 29.66 -45.88
N PRO A 254 -27.72 30.81 -46.57
CA PRO A 254 -26.85 31.98 -46.39
C PRO A 254 -26.71 32.46 -44.93
N ARG A 255 -27.72 32.24 -44.08
CA ARG A 255 -27.68 32.54 -42.64
C ARG A 255 -26.59 31.77 -41.87
N PHE A 256 -26.20 30.59 -42.37
CA PHE A 256 -25.17 29.76 -41.75
C PHE A 256 -23.86 30.52 -41.56
N PHE A 257 -23.46 31.32 -42.54
CA PHE A 257 -22.20 32.07 -42.46
C PHE A 257 -22.23 33.16 -41.38
N TRP A 258 -23.38 33.81 -41.19
CA TRP A 258 -23.56 34.79 -40.11
C TRP A 258 -23.57 34.14 -38.74
N GLU A 259 -24.23 32.99 -38.61
CA GLU A 259 -24.25 32.22 -37.37
C GLU A 259 -22.85 31.69 -37.02
N LEU A 260 -22.11 31.17 -38.01
CA LEU A 260 -20.73 30.72 -37.82
C LEU A 260 -19.81 31.84 -37.36
N LEU A 261 -19.93 33.03 -37.96
CA LEU A 261 -19.17 34.21 -37.56
C LEU A 261 -19.52 34.63 -36.12
N THR A 262 -20.81 34.53 -35.75
CA THR A 262 -21.29 34.81 -34.39
C THR A 262 -20.68 33.83 -33.37
N VAL A 263 -20.66 32.53 -33.67
CA VAL A 263 -20.04 31.50 -32.82
C VAL A 263 -18.53 31.73 -32.69
N TRP A 264 -17.86 32.08 -33.79
CA TRP A 264 -16.43 32.39 -33.77
C TRP A 264 -16.12 33.60 -32.88
N PHE A 265 -16.84 34.70 -33.07
CA PHE A 265 -16.67 35.91 -32.27
C PHE A 265 -16.99 35.67 -30.79
N GLY A 266 -18.06 34.94 -30.49
CA GLY A 266 -18.42 34.56 -29.12
C GLY A 266 -17.34 33.72 -28.44
N THR A 267 -16.69 32.82 -29.18
CA THR A 267 -15.59 31.98 -28.68
C THR A 267 -14.35 32.83 -28.36
N VAL A 268 -13.98 33.76 -29.25
CA VAL A 268 -12.87 34.70 -29.01
C VAL A 268 -13.15 35.56 -27.77
N LEU A 269 -14.37 36.09 -27.66
CA LEU A 269 -14.77 36.92 -26.52
C LEU A 269 -14.72 36.15 -25.19
N PHE A 270 -15.21 34.91 -25.18
CA PHE A 270 -15.18 34.04 -24.01
C PHE A 270 -13.75 33.71 -23.57
N ILE A 271 -12.87 33.41 -24.52
CA ILE A 271 -11.45 33.12 -24.24
C ILE A 271 -10.75 34.37 -23.69
N ALA A 272 -10.91 35.52 -24.35
CA ALA A 272 -10.31 36.78 -23.93
C ALA A 272 -10.75 37.18 -22.51
N ALA A 273 -12.00 36.90 -22.12
CA ALA A 273 -12.50 37.23 -20.79
C ALA A 273 -11.95 36.32 -19.66
N ASN A 274 -11.51 35.11 -19.99
CA ASN A 274 -11.11 34.09 -19.00
C ASN A 274 -9.61 33.83 -18.93
N GLN A 275 -8.82 34.45 -19.80
CA GLN A 275 -7.37 34.30 -19.80
C GLN A 275 -6.66 35.47 -19.13
N LYS A 276 -5.45 35.20 -18.65
CA LYS A 276 -4.59 36.27 -18.16
C LYS A 276 -4.08 37.05 -19.37
N PRO A 277 -4.16 38.38 -19.36
CA PRO A 277 -3.75 39.20 -20.49
C PRO A 277 -2.30 38.90 -20.85
N HIS A 278 -2.08 38.47 -22.09
CA HIS A 278 -0.74 38.27 -22.65
C HIS A 278 -0.52 39.24 -23.81
N GLY A 279 -0.10 40.47 -23.49
CA GLY A 279 0.54 41.45 -24.38
C GLY A 279 -0.29 42.02 -25.54
N GLN A 280 -0.78 41.18 -26.46
CA GLN A 280 -1.55 41.64 -27.62
C GLN A 280 -3.02 41.95 -27.27
N GLU A 281 -3.58 41.29 -26.25
CA GLU A 281 -4.98 41.46 -25.83
C GLU A 281 -5.25 42.82 -25.17
N GLU A 282 -4.22 43.42 -24.56
CA GLU A 282 -4.30 44.76 -23.93
C GLU A 282 -4.60 45.86 -24.96
N THR A 283 -4.21 45.66 -26.23
CA THR A 283 -4.46 46.64 -27.30
C THR A 283 -5.89 46.62 -27.83
N LEU A 284 -6.58 45.48 -27.71
CA LEU A 284 -7.93 45.27 -28.26
C LEU A 284 -9.04 45.62 -27.27
N PHE A 285 -8.87 45.26 -25.99
CA PHE A 285 -9.91 45.45 -24.96
C PHE A 285 -9.59 46.56 -23.95
N GLY A 286 -8.35 47.05 -23.93
CA GLY A 286 -7.88 48.03 -22.95
C GLY A 286 -7.66 47.42 -21.56
N PRO A 287 -6.70 47.93 -20.78
CA PRO A 287 -6.36 47.38 -19.46
C PRO A 287 -7.51 47.52 -18.45
N GLU A 288 -8.31 48.59 -18.54
CA GLU A 288 -9.42 48.86 -17.61
C GLU A 288 -10.52 47.80 -17.64
N ILE A 289 -10.89 47.33 -18.84
CA ILE A 289 -11.92 46.29 -19.01
C ILE A 289 -11.39 44.94 -18.55
N LEU A 290 -10.10 44.70 -18.76
CA LEU A 290 -9.45 43.47 -18.36
C LEU A 290 -9.11 43.45 -16.88
N GLU A 291 -9.12 44.52 -16.08
CA GLU A 291 -8.85 44.40 -14.64
C GLU A 291 -10.11 44.23 -13.78
N ASP A 292 -11.26 44.75 -14.21
CA ASP A 292 -12.51 44.62 -13.46
C ASP A 292 -13.17 43.24 -13.65
N TRP A 293 -13.28 42.49 -12.55
CA TRP A 293 -13.92 41.17 -12.52
C TRP A 293 -15.39 41.21 -12.97
N ARG A 294 -16.10 42.32 -12.79
CA ARG A 294 -17.51 42.47 -13.20
C ARG A 294 -17.63 42.56 -14.71
N LEU A 295 -16.79 43.38 -15.35
CA LEU A 295 -16.75 43.52 -16.80
C LEU A 295 -16.31 42.21 -17.46
N ARG A 296 -15.32 41.50 -16.89
CA ARG A 296 -14.97 40.14 -17.32
C ARG A 296 -16.13 39.17 -17.22
N GLY A 297 -16.90 39.23 -16.13
CA GLY A 297 -18.10 38.41 -15.96
C GLY A 297 -19.16 38.67 -17.04
N LEU A 298 -19.42 39.93 -17.36
CA LEU A 298 -20.35 40.32 -18.43
C LEU A 298 -19.87 39.88 -19.81
N LEU A 299 -18.58 40.06 -20.12
CA LEU A 299 -17.98 39.62 -21.39
C LEU A 299 -18.02 38.10 -21.54
N THR A 300 -17.75 37.37 -20.45
CA THR A 300 -17.84 35.90 -20.42
C THR A 300 -19.27 35.45 -20.72
N LEU A 301 -20.26 36.06 -20.08
CA LEU A 301 -21.67 35.75 -20.29
C LEU A 301 -22.10 36.09 -21.71
N LEU A 302 -21.69 37.24 -22.25
CA LEU A 302 -21.98 37.65 -23.61
C LEU A 302 -21.35 36.68 -24.64
N GLY A 303 -20.09 36.33 -24.47
CA GLY A 303 -19.40 35.37 -25.33
C GLY A 303 -20.08 34.00 -25.33
N LEU A 304 -20.49 33.53 -24.15
CA LEU A 304 -21.22 32.28 -23.99
C LEU A 304 -22.61 32.32 -24.67
N LEU A 305 -23.35 33.43 -24.56
CA LEU A 305 -24.63 33.59 -25.25
C LEU A 305 -24.47 33.57 -26.78
N LEU A 306 -23.46 34.29 -27.31
CA LEU A 306 -23.17 34.31 -28.75
C LEU A 306 -22.80 32.92 -29.30
N VAL A 307 -22.16 32.08 -28.48
CA VAL A 307 -21.90 30.68 -28.85
C VAL A 307 -23.18 29.85 -28.75
N LEU A 308 -23.92 29.90 -27.64
CA LEU A 308 -25.03 28.96 -27.40
C LEU A 308 -26.28 29.22 -28.26
N VAL A 309 -26.62 30.47 -28.55
CA VAL A 309 -27.85 30.81 -29.28
C VAL A 309 -27.90 30.16 -30.68
N PRO A 310 -26.86 30.25 -31.52
CA PRO A 310 -26.81 29.53 -32.80
C PRO A 310 -26.98 28.02 -32.67
N PHE A 311 -26.36 27.39 -31.65
CA PHE A 311 -26.51 25.96 -31.41
C PHE A 311 -27.96 25.57 -31.10
N VAL A 312 -28.66 26.37 -30.30
CA VAL A 312 -30.08 26.14 -30.00
C VAL A 312 -30.93 26.25 -31.27
N PHE A 313 -30.67 27.24 -32.14
CA PHE A 313 -31.39 27.37 -33.41
C PHE A 313 -31.17 26.18 -34.35
N VAL A 314 -29.94 25.72 -34.48
CA VAL A 314 -29.61 24.52 -35.28
C VAL A 314 -30.34 23.31 -34.71
N LEU A 315 -30.22 23.03 -33.41
CA LEU A 315 -30.90 21.90 -32.78
C LEU A 315 -32.44 21.97 -32.93
N TRP A 316 -33.02 23.16 -32.76
CA TRP A 316 -34.46 23.38 -32.95
C TRP A 316 -34.90 23.13 -34.40
N GLY A 317 -34.14 23.62 -35.37
CA GLY A 317 -34.38 23.37 -36.80
C GLY A 317 -34.38 21.89 -37.14
N GLY A 318 -33.44 21.12 -36.56
CA GLY A 318 -33.37 19.67 -36.72
C GLY A 318 -34.60 18.94 -36.18
N VAL A 319 -35.13 19.35 -35.03
CA VAL A 319 -36.38 18.79 -34.47
C VAL A 319 -37.56 19.05 -35.41
N GLY A 320 -37.66 20.25 -35.98
CA GLY A 320 -38.71 20.59 -36.95
C GLY A 320 -38.67 19.71 -38.19
N GLN A 321 -37.50 19.53 -38.79
CA GLN A 321 -37.32 18.65 -39.96
C GLN A 321 -37.64 17.18 -39.64
N PHE A 322 -37.23 16.70 -38.47
CA PHE A 322 -37.53 15.35 -38.03
C PHE A 322 -39.04 15.10 -37.87
N LEU A 323 -39.78 16.05 -37.31
CA LEU A 323 -41.23 15.95 -37.17
C LEU A 323 -41.93 15.89 -38.54
N VAL A 324 -41.52 16.74 -39.50
CA VAL A 324 -42.04 16.73 -40.87
C VAL A 324 -41.75 15.40 -41.57
N TRP A 325 -40.52 14.89 -41.44
CA TRP A 325 -40.13 13.59 -41.99
C TRP A 325 -40.97 12.46 -41.39
N LYS A 326 -41.16 12.45 -40.07
CA LYS A 326 -41.97 11.44 -39.38
C LYS A 326 -43.41 11.41 -39.90
N THR A 327 -44.04 12.57 -40.09
CA THR A 327 -45.41 12.65 -40.64
C THR A 327 -45.50 12.21 -42.11
N ALA A 328 -44.42 12.36 -42.89
CA ALA A 328 -44.41 11.96 -44.29
C ALA A 328 -44.17 10.46 -44.48
N VAL A 329 -43.37 9.82 -43.61
CA VAL A 329 -43.02 8.39 -43.70
C VAL A 329 -44.04 7.50 -42.98
N PHE A 330 -44.67 8.00 -41.91
CA PHE A 330 -45.67 7.28 -41.12
C PHE A 330 -46.97 8.10 -41.06
N PRO A 331 -47.74 8.19 -42.17
CA PRO A 331 -48.97 8.96 -42.25
C PRO A 331 -50.12 8.41 -41.39
#